data_AF-A0A2J6HN37-F1
#
_entry.id   AF-A0A2J6HN37-F1
#
_cell.length_a   1.000
_cell.length_b   1.000
_cell.length_c   1.000
_cell.angle_alpha   90.00
_cell.angle_beta   90.00
_cell.angle_gamma   90.00
#
_symmetry.space_group_name_H-M   'P 1'
#
loop_
_entity.id
_entity.type
_entity.pdbx_description
1 polymer ?
#
loop_
_entity_poly.entity_id
_entity_poly.type
_entity_poly.pdbx_seq_one_letter_code
_entity_poly.pdbx_strand_id
1 'polypeptide(L)'
;MKRVSVLSFVLTFAFLFASAVFVNAQPVVKQKTKRIINNTAVEIHKAHKETMVHKVFTGKLKKAIAHQRFAIYLYQQGRYMRAMHHSRRARILAHQHLEANLGVPPKPVVFGPDEKPDGMIPPDAELDKALEEHPEFMEAREESGMIEGPLENIDIKE
;
A
#
# COMPACT_ATOMS: atom_id res chain seq x y z
N MET A 1 24.52 48.58 -35.34
CA MET A 1 23.16 48.25 -34.88
C MET A 1 23.12 46.79 -34.45
N LYS A 2 23.04 46.51 -33.14
CA LYS A 2 23.02 45.14 -32.59
C LYS A 2 21.57 44.61 -32.65
N ARG A 3 21.29 43.73 -33.60
CA ARG A 3 20.02 42.99 -33.68
C ARG A 3 20.06 41.86 -32.65
N VAL A 4 19.76 42.19 -31.38
CA VAL A 4 19.62 41.18 -30.33
C VAL A 4 18.31 40.44 -30.60
N SER A 5 18.44 39.12 -30.75
CA SER A 5 17.42 38.12 -31.03
C SER A 5 16.20 38.23 -30.10
N VAL A 6 15.13 38.85 -30.59
CA VAL A 6 13.79 38.83 -29.95
C VAL A 6 13.24 37.38 -29.90
N LEU A 7 13.76 36.50 -30.76
CA LEU A 7 13.36 35.09 -30.86
C LEU A 7 13.84 34.24 -29.65
N SER A 8 14.96 34.61 -29.02
CA SER A 8 15.50 33.86 -27.87
C SER A 8 14.75 34.11 -26.57
N PHE A 9 13.99 35.21 -26.45
CA PHE A 9 13.24 35.55 -25.23
C PHE A 9 11.89 34.83 -25.14
N VAL A 10 11.29 34.49 -26.28
CA VAL A 10 9.99 33.78 -26.33
C VAL A 10 10.17 32.29 -26.01
N LEU A 11 11.30 31.69 -26.41
CA LEU A 11 11.59 30.28 -26.13
C LEU A 11 11.85 30.00 -24.64
N THR A 12 12.47 30.92 -23.91
CA THR A 12 12.70 30.78 -22.46
C THR A 12 11.43 30.99 -21.64
N PHE A 13 10.49 31.82 -22.11
CA PHE A 13 9.22 32.03 -21.42
C PHE A 13 8.25 30.85 -21.55
N ALA A 14 8.28 30.14 -22.69
CA ALA A 14 7.46 28.94 -22.89
C ALA A 14 7.89 27.74 -22.01
N PHE A 15 9.18 27.67 -21.63
CA PHE A 15 9.70 26.61 -20.76
C PHE A 15 9.30 26.78 -19.28
N LEU A 16 8.92 27.98 -18.85
CA LEU A 16 8.54 28.28 -17.45
C LEU A 16 7.09 27.92 -17.11
N PHE A 17 6.21 27.74 -18.11
CA PHE A 17 4.80 27.38 -17.86
C PHE A 17 4.53 25.87 -17.92
N ALA A 18 5.41 25.06 -18.51
CA ALA A 18 5.20 23.62 -18.64
C ALA A 18 5.40 22.85 -17.32
N SER A 19 6.06 23.44 -16.31
CA SER A 19 6.36 22.76 -15.03
C SER A 19 5.27 22.92 -13.95
N ALA A 20 4.30 23.81 -14.13
CA ALA A 20 3.36 24.18 -13.05
C ALA A 20 2.15 23.24 -12.89
N VAL A 21 1.87 22.35 -13.85
CA VAL A 21 0.60 21.59 -13.88
C VAL A 21 0.64 20.29 -13.06
N PHE A 22 1.82 19.79 -12.66
CA PHE A 22 1.94 18.47 -12.01
C PHE A 22 1.86 18.47 -10.47
N VAL A 23 1.79 19.64 -9.81
CA VAL A 23 1.98 19.71 -8.34
C VAL A 23 0.67 19.47 -7.55
N ASN A 24 -0.51 19.74 -8.12
CA ASN A 24 -1.77 19.75 -7.36
C ASN A 24 -2.48 18.38 -7.19
N ALA A 25 -2.06 17.32 -7.89
CA ALA A 25 -2.67 15.98 -7.76
C ALA A 25 -2.10 15.14 -6.60
N GLN A 26 -0.91 15.49 -6.09
CA GLN A 26 -0.25 14.74 -5.01
C GLN A 26 -0.96 14.72 -3.65
N PRO A 27 -1.55 15.83 -3.13
CA PRO A 27 -2.10 15.83 -1.77
C PRO A 27 -3.34 14.93 -1.62
N VAL A 28 -4.21 14.89 -2.63
CA VAL A 28 -5.43 14.06 -2.59
C VAL A 28 -5.10 12.57 -2.63
N VAL A 29 -4.23 12.15 -3.55
CA VAL A 29 -3.82 10.74 -3.68
C VAL A 29 -3.05 10.27 -2.44
N LYS A 30 -2.23 11.15 -1.84
CA LYS A 30 -1.56 10.89 -0.57
C LYS A 30 -2.56 10.62 0.56
N GLN A 31 -3.57 11.47 0.72
CA GLN A 31 -4.59 11.27 1.77
C GLN A 31 -5.41 10.00 1.54
N LYS A 32 -5.85 9.75 0.29
CA LYS A 32 -6.54 8.52 -0.12
C LYS A 32 -5.72 7.27 0.23
N THR A 33 -4.43 7.28 -0.10
CA THR A 33 -3.52 6.16 0.18
C THR A 33 -3.32 5.96 1.67
N LYS A 34 -3.15 7.04 2.46
CA LYS A 34 -3.04 6.95 3.93
C LYS A 34 -4.28 6.26 4.52
N ARG A 35 -5.48 6.65 4.07
CA ARG A 35 -6.74 6.04 4.51
C ARG A 35 -6.79 4.55 4.20
N ILE A 36 -6.45 4.15 2.98
CA ILE A 36 -6.44 2.72 2.57
C ILE A 36 -5.49 1.91 3.46
N ILE A 37 -4.27 2.42 3.68
CA ILE A 37 -3.26 1.77 4.53
C ILE A 37 -3.80 1.59 5.95
N ASN A 38 -4.36 2.64 6.55
CA ASN A 38 -4.86 2.56 7.92
C ASN A 38 -6.09 1.65 8.04
N ASN A 39 -7.01 1.68 7.08
CA ASN A 39 -8.14 0.75 7.03
C ASN A 39 -7.68 -0.72 6.90
N THR A 40 -6.65 -0.97 6.09
CA THR A 40 -6.06 -2.31 5.96
C THR A 40 -5.40 -2.76 7.26
N ALA A 41 -4.75 -1.86 8.00
CA ALA A 41 -4.13 -2.17 9.29
C ALA A 41 -5.16 -2.72 10.29
N VAL A 42 -6.38 -2.18 10.30
CA VAL A 42 -7.50 -2.68 11.14
C VAL A 42 -7.81 -4.15 10.83
N GLU A 43 -7.91 -4.52 9.55
CA GLU A 43 -8.19 -5.91 9.16
C GLU A 43 -7.02 -6.85 9.50
N ILE A 44 -5.77 -6.39 9.37
CA ILE A 44 -4.60 -7.16 9.78
C ILE A 44 -4.59 -7.38 11.30
N HIS A 45 -4.89 -6.35 12.10
CA HIS A 45 -5.02 -6.49 13.55
C HIS A 45 -6.12 -7.46 13.95
N LYS A 46 -7.26 -7.44 13.23
CA LYS A 46 -8.32 -8.40 13.43
C LYS A 46 -7.85 -9.82 13.15
N ALA A 47 -7.21 -10.06 12.00
CA ALA A 47 -6.62 -11.36 11.64
C ALA A 47 -5.60 -11.85 12.68
N HIS A 48 -4.74 -10.95 13.16
CA HIS A 48 -3.76 -11.23 14.21
C HIS A 48 -4.42 -11.61 15.54
N LYS A 49 -5.44 -10.88 15.98
CA LYS A 49 -6.21 -11.22 17.18
C LYS A 49 -6.83 -12.62 17.08
N GLU A 50 -7.45 -12.95 15.96
CA GLU A 50 -8.03 -14.28 15.74
C GLU A 50 -6.94 -15.37 15.72
N THR A 51 -5.77 -15.09 15.15
CA THR A 51 -4.61 -16.00 15.21
C THR A 51 -4.19 -16.26 16.65
N MET A 52 -4.18 -15.22 17.50
CA MET A 52 -3.81 -15.38 18.90
C MET A 52 -4.79 -16.26 19.67
N VAL A 53 -6.08 -16.23 19.32
CA VAL A 53 -7.15 -17.02 19.94
C VAL A 53 -7.15 -18.46 19.44
N HIS A 54 -7.14 -18.65 18.12
CA HIS A 54 -7.38 -19.96 17.49
C HIS A 54 -6.09 -20.70 17.10
N LYS A 55 -4.94 -20.01 17.08
CA LYS A 55 -3.63 -20.58 16.73
C LYS A 55 -3.60 -21.26 15.35
N VAL A 56 -4.35 -20.75 14.37
CA VAL A 56 -4.27 -21.24 12.99
C VAL A 56 -3.22 -20.45 12.23
N PHE A 57 -2.22 -21.16 11.70
CA PHE A 57 -1.11 -20.60 10.96
C PHE A 57 -1.20 -21.01 9.49
N THR A 58 -1.37 -20.05 8.59
CA THR A 58 -1.56 -20.31 7.14
C THR A 58 -0.46 -19.71 6.26
N GLY A 59 0.46 -18.95 6.85
CA GLY A 59 1.46 -18.14 6.13
C GLY A 59 0.89 -16.87 5.51
N LYS A 60 -0.45 -16.72 5.45
CA LYS A 60 -1.12 -15.57 4.83
C LYS A 60 -1.06 -14.31 5.68
N LEU A 61 -1.09 -14.43 7.01
CA LEU A 61 -0.97 -13.27 7.89
C LEU A 61 0.45 -12.69 7.80
N LYS A 62 1.47 -13.55 7.78
CA LYS A 62 2.87 -13.12 7.56
C LYS A 62 3.01 -12.37 6.25
N LYS A 63 2.46 -12.91 5.14
CA LYS A 63 2.48 -12.23 3.84
C LYS A 63 1.68 -10.91 3.85
N ALA A 64 0.54 -10.88 4.53
CA ALA A 64 -0.26 -9.65 4.67
C ALA A 64 0.54 -8.53 5.36
N ILE A 65 1.22 -8.85 6.46
CA ILE A 65 2.08 -7.91 7.19
C ILE A 65 3.23 -7.43 6.31
N ALA A 66 3.88 -8.33 5.58
CA ALA A 66 4.99 -7.98 4.68
C ALA A 66 4.55 -7.00 3.57
N HIS A 67 3.43 -7.29 2.88
CA HIS A 67 2.86 -6.37 1.89
C HIS A 67 2.45 -5.03 2.48
N GLN A 68 1.90 -5.00 3.69
CA GLN A 68 1.49 -3.76 4.35
C GLN A 68 2.71 -2.90 4.71
N ARG A 69 3.79 -3.49 5.22
CA ARG A 69 5.05 -2.79 5.50
C ARG A 69 5.66 -2.23 4.22
N PHE A 70 5.67 -3.01 3.15
CA PHE A 70 6.13 -2.54 1.85
C PHE A 70 5.24 -1.42 1.29
N ALA A 71 3.93 -1.49 1.49
CA ALA A 71 3.01 -0.40 1.13
C ALA A 71 3.33 0.91 1.87
N ILE A 72 3.64 0.84 3.17
CA ILE A 72 4.06 2.00 3.98
C ILE A 72 5.38 2.56 3.46
N TYR A 73 6.35 1.70 3.15
CA TYR A 73 7.61 2.12 2.53
C TYR A 73 7.34 2.86 1.21
N LEU A 74 6.56 2.29 0.29
CA LEU A 74 6.19 2.93 -0.97
C LEU A 74 5.45 4.26 -0.77
N TYR A 75 4.60 4.36 0.26
CA TYR A 75 3.93 5.60 0.63
C TYR A 75 4.93 6.68 1.04
N GLN A 76 5.93 6.35 1.86
CA GLN A 76 6.98 7.27 2.27
C GLN A 76 7.84 7.73 1.07
N GLN A 77 8.02 6.87 0.07
CA GLN A 77 8.68 7.22 -1.20
C GLN A 77 7.80 8.02 -2.18
N GLY A 78 6.57 8.40 -1.80
CA GLY A 78 5.63 9.10 -2.68
C GLY A 78 5.02 8.24 -3.79
N ARG A 79 5.25 6.91 -3.77
CA ARG A 79 4.75 5.94 -4.76
C ARG A 79 3.37 5.43 -4.38
N TYR A 80 2.43 6.37 -4.26
CA TYR A 80 1.10 6.15 -3.70
C TYR A 80 0.26 5.08 -4.41
N MET A 81 0.26 5.05 -5.75
CA MET A 81 -0.48 4.03 -6.50
C MET A 81 -0.02 2.62 -6.17
N ARG A 82 1.30 2.40 -6.16
CA ARG A 82 1.88 1.10 -5.81
C ARG A 82 1.59 0.74 -4.34
N ALA A 83 1.68 1.72 -3.44
CA ALA A 83 1.31 1.53 -2.04
C ALA A 83 -0.15 1.07 -1.88
N MET A 84 -1.10 1.68 -2.62
CA MET A 84 -2.50 1.25 -2.61
C MET A 84 -2.67 -0.21 -3.07
N HIS A 85 -1.98 -0.62 -4.14
CA HIS A 85 -2.06 -2.00 -4.63
C HIS A 85 -1.52 -3.02 -3.62
N HIS A 86 -0.37 -2.76 -3.01
CA HIS A 86 0.18 -3.66 -1.99
C HIS A 86 -0.67 -3.68 -0.72
N SER A 87 -1.20 -2.53 -0.27
CA SER A 87 -2.11 -2.51 0.87
C SER A 87 -3.41 -3.28 0.58
N ARG A 88 -3.92 -3.19 -0.66
CA ARG A 88 -5.07 -3.98 -1.09
C ARG A 88 -4.77 -5.49 -1.06
N ARG A 89 -3.61 -5.90 -1.56
CA ARG A 89 -3.14 -7.30 -1.50
C ARG A 89 -3.02 -7.78 -0.05
N ALA A 90 -2.47 -6.95 0.83
CA ALA A 90 -2.40 -7.24 2.27
C ALA A 90 -3.78 -7.47 2.89
N ARG A 91 -4.78 -6.63 2.57
CA ARG A 91 -6.16 -6.80 3.06
C ARG A 91 -6.79 -8.11 2.60
N ILE A 92 -6.58 -8.49 1.32
CA ILE A 92 -7.07 -9.75 0.76
C ILE A 92 -6.46 -10.94 1.51
N LEU A 93 -5.14 -10.93 1.73
CA LEU A 93 -4.44 -11.99 2.46
C LEU A 93 -4.90 -12.10 3.92
N ALA A 94 -5.12 -10.97 4.59
CA ALA A 94 -5.67 -10.94 5.95
C ALA A 94 -7.08 -11.54 6.02
N HIS A 95 -7.95 -11.20 5.06
CA HIS A 95 -9.26 -11.82 4.93
C HIS A 95 -9.16 -13.33 4.71
N GLN A 96 -8.35 -13.76 3.75
CA GLN A 96 -8.11 -15.18 3.46
C GLN A 96 -7.56 -15.96 4.68
N HIS A 97 -6.86 -15.29 5.59
CA HIS A 97 -6.42 -15.84 6.86
C HIS A 97 -7.56 -15.94 7.88
N LEU A 98 -8.43 -14.94 7.95
CA LEU A 98 -9.64 -14.97 8.79
C LEU A 98 -10.60 -16.10 8.39
N GLU A 99 -10.80 -16.36 7.09
CA GLU A 99 -11.66 -17.47 6.63
C GLU A 99 -11.15 -18.81 7.13
N ALA A 100 -9.82 -18.99 7.08
CA ALA A 100 -9.18 -20.21 7.54
C ALA A 100 -9.27 -20.38 9.06
N ASN A 101 -9.27 -19.29 9.84
CA ASN A 101 -9.46 -19.35 11.30
C ASN A 101 -10.91 -19.63 11.70
N LEU A 102 -11.85 -18.93 11.09
CA LEU A 102 -13.25 -18.93 11.54
C LEU A 102 -14.08 -20.07 10.92
N GLY A 103 -13.60 -20.72 9.86
CA GLY A 103 -14.31 -21.81 9.17
C GLY A 103 -15.61 -21.38 8.48
N VAL A 104 -15.94 -20.08 8.52
CA VAL A 104 -17.09 -19.48 7.86
C VAL A 104 -16.57 -18.63 6.69
N PRO A 105 -17.12 -18.77 5.48
CA PRO A 105 -16.74 -17.90 4.37
C PRO A 105 -17.04 -16.45 4.77
N PRO A 106 -16.04 -15.56 4.82
CA PRO A 106 -16.28 -14.21 5.25
C PRO A 106 -17.13 -13.48 4.21
N LYS A 107 -17.64 -12.33 4.62
CA LYS A 107 -18.14 -11.36 3.65
C LYS A 107 -17.02 -11.03 2.65
N PRO A 108 -17.34 -10.86 1.35
CA PRO A 108 -16.37 -10.43 0.36
C PRO A 108 -15.65 -9.17 0.83
N VAL A 109 -14.36 -9.04 0.50
CA VAL A 109 -13.61 -7.81 0.81
C VAL A 109 -14.28 -6.64 0.11
N VAL A 110 -14.94 -5.78 0.89
CA VAL A 110 -15.60 -4.59 0.36
C VAL A 110 -14.58 -3.45 0.38
N PHE A 111 -14.31 -2.90 -0.78
CA PHE A 111 -13.56 -1.65 -0.91
C PHE A 111 -14.54 -0.51 -1.09
N GLY A 112 -14.39 0.55 -0.29
CA GLY A 112 -15.17 1.76 -0.49
C GLY A 112 -14.95 2.36 -1.89
N PRO A 113 -15.87 3.22 -2.38
CA PRO A 113 -15.68 3.90 -3.66
C PRO A 113 -14.36 4.68 -3.72
N ASP A 114 -13.96 5.28 -2.59
CA ASP A 114 -12.70 6.01 -2.43
C ASP A 114 -11.47 5.10 -2.30
N GLU A 115 -11.64 3.79 -2.16
CA GLU A 115 -10.54 2.83 -1.98
C GLU A 115 -10.17 2.10 -3.27
N LYS A 116 -10.90 2.36 -4.37
CA LYS A 116 -10.54 1.83 -5.68
C LYS A 116 -9.33 2.59 -6.22
N PRO A 117 -8.18 1.92 -6.42
CA PRO A 117 -7.05 2.56 -7.08
C PRO A 117 -7.46 2.91 -8.52
N ASP A 118 -7.05 4.08 -8.96
CA ASP A 118 -7.26 4.52 -10.32
C ASP A 118 -6.33 3.72 -11.27
N GLY A 119 -6.81 3.34 -12.45
CA GLY A 119 -6.02 2.61 -13.44
C GLY A 119 -6.01 1.08 -13.29
N MET A 120 -5.05 0.44 -13.97
CA MET A 120 -4.96 -1.02 -14.05
C MET A 120 -4.47 -1.61 -12.73
N ILE A 121 -5.21 -2.60 -12.22
CA ILE A 121 -4.84 -3.33 -11.01
C ILE A 121 -3.88 -4.45 -11.42
N PRO A 122 -2.63 -4.48 -10.91
CA PRO A 122 -1.70 -5.56 -11.19
C PRO A 122 -2.25 -6.90 -10.65
N PRO A 123 -2.00 -8.03 -11.34
CA PRO A 123 -2.27 -9.36 -10.81
C PRO A 123 -1.58 -9.60 -9.47
N ASP A 124 -2.22 -10.36 -8.59
CA ASP A 124 -1.69 -10.68 -7.27
C ASP A 124 -0.29 -11.33 -7.33
N ALA A 125 -0.04 -12.19 -8.32
CA ALA A 125 1.27 -12.82 -8.51
C ALA A 125 2.38 -11.82 -8.84
N GLU A 126 2.06 -10.73 -9.55
CA GLU A 126 3.04 -9.67 -9.82
C GLU A 126 3.35 -8.85 -8.56
N LEU A 127 2.34 -8.61 -7.73
CA LEU A 127 2.53 -7.94 -6.44
C LEU A 127 3.35 -8.79 -5.48
N ASP A 128 3.09 -10.10 -5.44
CA ASP A 128 3.84 -11.05 -4.62
C ASP A 128 5.31 -11.08 -5.08
N LYS A 129 5.56 -11.20 -6.39
CA LYS A 129 6.92 -11.12 -6.96
C LYS A 129 7.63 -9.80 -6.66
N ALA A 130 6.92 -8.67 -6.79
CA ALA A 130 7.49 -7.35 -6.49
C ALA A 130 7.87 -7.20 -5.01
N LEU A 131 7.20 -7.92 -4.09
CA LEU A 131 7.59 -7.97 -2.68
C LEU A 131 8.80 -8.88 -2.46
N GLU A 132 8.92 -9.99 -3.19
CA GLU A 132 10.07 -10.91 -3.10
C GLU A 132 11.40 -10.26 -3.49
N GLU A 133 11.37 -9.23 -4.35
CA GLU A 133 12.52 -8.39 -4.67
C GLU A 133 13.01 -7.53 -3.48
N HIS A 134 12.23 -7.48 -2.39
CA HIS A 134 12.50 -6.74 -1.16
C HIS A 134 12.44 -7.65 0.08
N PRO A 135 13.44 -8.54 0.26
CA PRO A 135 13.45 -9.53 1.33
C PRO A 135 13.37 -8.92 2.74
N GLU A 136 13.82 -7.68 2.93
CA GLU A 136 13.76 -6.95 4.20
C GLU A 136 12.33 -6.83 4.78
N PHE A 137 11.30 -6.88 3.95
CA PHE A 137 9.90 -6.87 4.41
C PHE A 137 9.33 -8.27 4.65
N MET A 138 9.99 -9.32 4.12
CA MET A 138 9.61 -10.72 4.25
C MET A 138 10.18 -11.39 5.51
N GLU A 139 11.21 -10.77 6.12
CA GLU A 139 11.85 -11.21 7.36
C GLU A 139 10.98 -11.09 8.62
N ALA A 140 9.67 -10.90 8.49
CA ALA A 140 8.78 -10.96 9.62
C ALA A 140 8.93 -12.32 10.34
N ARG A 141 8.89 -12.30 11.69
CA ARG A 141 8.88 -13.49 12.56
C ARG A 141 7.96 -14.56 11.96
N GLU A 142 8.28 -15.84 12.14
CA GLU A 142 7.31 -16.89 11.81
C GLU A 142 5.94 -16.58 12.45
N GLU A 143 4.84 -16.95 11.79
CA GLU A 143 3.49 -16.59 12.31
C GLU A 143 3.28 -17.09 13.75
N SER A 144 3.90 -18.21 14.11
CA SER A 144 4.00 -18.74 15.47
C SER A 144 4.62 -17.77 16.46
N GLY A 145 5.66 -17.02 16.07
CA GLY A 145 6.30 -15.97 16.86
C GLY A 145 5.63 -14.59 16.77
N MET A 146 4.59 -14.43 15.92
CA MET A 146 3.79 -13.21 15.85
C MET A 146 2.71 -13.15 16.93
N ILE A 147 2.43 -14.24 17.66
CA ILE A 147 1.45 -14.25 18.76
C ILE A 147 1.96 -13.49 20.01
N GLU A 148 3.23 -13.11 20.03
CA GLU A 148 3.87 -12.42 21.14
C GLU A 148 3.90 -10.91 20.89
N GLY A 149 2.88 -10.22 21.40
CA GLY A 149 2.84 -8.76 21.45
C GLY A 149 2.10 -8.08 20.29
N PRO A 150 1.98 -6.74 20.35
CA PRO A 150 1.28 -5.97 19.33
C PRO A 150 2.07 -5.94 18.01
N LEU A 151 1.34 -5.85 16.90
CA LEU A 151 1.97 -5.62 15.60
C LEU A 151 2.50 -4.18 15.51
N GLU A 152 3.76 -4.06 15.15
CA GLU A 152 4.42 -2.78 14.94
C GLU A 152 4.57 -2.44 13.45
N ASN A 153 4.50 -1.14 13.15
CA ASN A 153 4.74 -0.56 11.83
C ASN A 153 3.80 -1.09 10.73
N ILE A 154 2.51 -1.22 11.05
CA ILE A 154 1.48 -1.66 10.09
C ILE A 154 0.48 -0.56 9.72
N ASP A 155 0.59 0.63 10.32
CA ASP A 155 -0.23 1.81 10.07
C ASP A 155 0.66 3.06 9.91
N ILE A 156 0.07 4.15 9.39
CA ILE A 156 0.73 5.46 9.30
C ILE A 156 0.23 6.32 10.45
N LYS A 157 1.10 6.53 11.44
CA LYS A 157 0.87 7.45 12.57
C LYS A 157 0.66 8.89 12.08
N GLU A 158 -0.14 9.66 12.82
CA GLU A 158 -0.38 11.09 12.55
C GLU A 158 0.84 11.96 12.83
#